data_AF-A0A955S739-F1
#
_entry.id   AF-A0A955S739-F1
#
_cell.length_a   1.000
_cell.length_b   1.000
_cell.length_c   1.000
_cell.angle_alpha   90.00
_cell.angle_beta   90.00
_cell.angle_gamma   90.00
#
_symmetry.space_group_name_H-M   'P 1'
#
loop_
_entity.id
_entity.type
_entity.pdbx_description
1 polymer ?
#
loop_
_entity_poly.entity_id
_entity_poly.type
_entity_poly.pdbx_seq_one_letter_code
_entity_poly.pdbx_strand_id
1 'polypeptide(L)' 'MLLKFTDWLVYDIFGLSSETKLGGAVNFFVYDSVKILLLLFVLIFVIGVIRTFLPQNKIKKWMGQRGIAGNFFAS' A
#
# COMPACT_ATOMS: atom_id res chain seq x y z
N MET A 1 -13.20 -13.55 6.64
CA MET A 1 -12.39 -12.82 7.64
C MET A 1 -12.33 -11.32 7.34
N LEU A 2 -12.02 -10.91 6.11
CA LEU A 2 -12.08 -9.50 5.69
C LEU A 2 -13.49 -8.88 5.74
N LEU A 3 -14.54 -9.66 5.41
CA LEU A 3 -15.94 -9.20 5.51
C LEU A 3 -16.31 -8.71 6.93
N LYS A 4 -15.86 -9.41 7.98
CA LYS A 4 -16.13 -9.01 9.38
C LYS A 4 -15.43 -7.70 9.78
N PHE A 5 -14.25 -7.44 9.23
CA PHE A 5 -13.52 -6.21 9.51
C PHE A 5 -14.18 -5.01 8.83
N THR A 6 -14.69 -5.20 7.62
CA THR A 6 -15.41 -4.16 6.90
C THR A 6 -16.80 -3.90 7.47
N ASP A 7 -17.51 -4.94 7.89
CA ASP A 7 -18.79 -4.79 8.61
C ASP A 7 -18.59 -3.98 9.89
N TRP A 8 -17.56 -4.29 10.70
CA TRP A 8 -17.26 -3.50 11.91
C TRP A 8 -16.92 -2.04 11.59
N LEU A 9 -16.08 -1.78 10.59
CA LEU A 9 -15.65 -0.43 10.23
C LEU A 9 -16.81 0.41 9.65
N VAL A 10 -17.73 -0.21 8.90
CA VAL A 10 -18.86 0.49 8.26
C VAL A 10 -20.05 0.65 9.20
N TYR A 11 -20.38 -0.35 10.04
CA TYR A 11 -21.52 -0.25 10.95
C TYR A 11 -21.24 0.57 12.21
N ASP A 12 -20.00 0.55 12.73
CA ASP A 12 -19.65 1.17 14.02
C ASP A 12 -19.16 2.63 13.88
N ILE A 13 -18.54 3.00 12.75
CA ILE A 13 -18.07 4.39 12.49
C ILE A 13 -19.05 5.20 11.64
N PHE A 14 -19.72 4.59 10.66
CA PHE A 14 -20.62 5.32 9.74
C PHE A 14 -22.09 5.31 10.17
N GLY A 15 -22.50 4.47 11.14
CA GLY A 15 -23.81 4.57 11.79
C GLY A 15 -25.02 4.56 10.85
N LEU A 16 -24.90 3.97 9.65
CA LEU A 16 -25.98 3.96 8.66
C LEU A 16 -26.65 2.58 8.59
N SER A 17 -27.94 2.57 8.90
CA SER A 17 -28.84 1.42 8.85
C SER A 17 -28.95 0.84 7.43
N SER A 18 -28.73 -0.48 7.30
CA SER A 18 -28.85 -1.23 6.04
C SER A 18 -30.28 -1.48 5.52
N GLU A 19 -31.32 -0.94 6.18
CA GLU A 19 -32.71 -1.32 5.90
C GLU A 19 -33.43 -0.46 4.85
N THR A 20 -32.85 0.67 4.40
CA THR A 20 -33.47 1.55 3.39
C THR A 20 -32.71 1.54 2.07
N LYS A 21 -33.40 1.63 0.92
CA LYS A 21 -32.76 1.72 -0.43
C LYS A 21 -31.69 2.81 -0.53
N LEU A 22 -31.84 3.90 0.23
CA LEU A 22 -30.83 4.95 0.33
C LEU A 22 -29.60 4.53 1.14
N GLY A 23 -29.79 3.75 2.21
CA GLY A 23 -28.69 3.18 3.00
C GLY A 23 -27.81 2.24 2.17
N GLY A 24 -28.41 1.43 1.29
CA GLY A 24 -27.67 0.57 0.35
C GLY A 24 -26.78 1.35 -0.64
N ALA A 25 -27.27 2.47 -1.17
CA ALA A 25 -26.50 3.32 -2.08
C ALA A 25 -25.33 4.03 -1.37
N VAL A 26 -25.55 4.53 -0.16
CA VAL A 26 -24.50 5.18 0.63
C VAL A 26 -23.44 4.16 1.07
N ASN A 27 -23.86 2.95 1.48
CA ASN A 27 -22.94 1.87 1.82
C ASN A 27 -22.04 1.50 0.63
N PHE A 28 -22.62 1.31 -0.56
CA PHE A 28 -21.86 1.02 -1.78
C PHE A 28 -20.86 2.14 -2.13
N PHE A 29 -21.29 3.40 -2.03
CA PHE A 29 -20.44 4.55 -2.33
C PHE A 29 -19.28 4.71 -1.35
N VAL A 30 -19.53 4.56 -0.04
CA VAL A 30 -18.50 4.60 1.00
C VAL A 30 -17.54 3.42 0.84
N TYR A 31 -18.05 2.22 0.57
CA TYR A 31 -17.22 1.04 0.35
C TYR A 31 -16.28 1.23 -0.84
N ASP A 32 -16.77 1.71 -1.99
CA ASP A 32 -15.93 1.93 -3.16
C ASP A 32 -14.95 3.09 -2.99
N SER A 33 -15.35 4.16 -2.30
CA SER A 33 -14.45 5.29 -1.97
C SER A 33 -13.31 4.85 -1.05
N VAL A 34 -13.62 4.14 0.03
CA VAL A 34 -12.63 3.61 0.98
C VAL A 34 -11.74 2.56 0.31
N LYS A 35 -12.29 1.69 -0.54
CA LYS A 35 -11.53 0.69 -1.29
C LYS A 35 -10.44 1.34 -2.16
N ILE A 36 -10.80 2.38 -2.93
CA ILE A 36 -9.84 3.09 -3.80
C ILE A 36 -8.77 3.81 -2.97
N LEU A 37 -9.16 4.48 -1.88
CA LEU A 37 -8.22 5.17 -0.99
C LEU A 37 -7.21 4.20 -0.36
N LEU A 38 -7.67 3.03 0.08
CA LEU A 38 -6.80 2.01 0.67
C LEU A 38 -5.84 1.42 -0.38
N LEU A 39 -6.34 1.14 -1.60
CA LEU A 39 -5.50 0.70 -2.72
C LEU A 39 -4.40 1.73 -3.04
N LEU A 40 -4.76 3.01 -3.12
CA LEU A 40 -3.82 4.10 -3.36
C LEU A 40 -2.80 4.25 -2.24
N PHE A 41 -3.24 4.17 -0.97
CA PHE A 41 -2.36 4.23 0.19
C PHE A 41 -1.31 3.12 0.13
N VAL A 42 -1.73 1.88 -0.13
CA VAL A 42 -0.81 0.73 -0.27
C VAL A 42 0.13 0.93 -1.44
N LEU A 43 -0.36 1.37 -2.60
CA LEU A 43 0.47 1.61 -3.77
C LEU A 43 1.56 2.67 -3.50
N ILE A 44 1.16 3.81 -2.94
CA ILE A 44 2.08 4.90 -2.59
C ILE A 44 3.08 4.43 -1.53
N PHE A 45 2.63 3.68 -0.53
CA PHE A 45 3.50 3.09 0.48
C PHE A 45 4.54 2.15 -0.14
N VAL A 46 4.13 1.23 -1.02
CA VAL A 46 5.04 0.32 -1.72
C VAL A 46 6.07 1.10 -2.54
N ILE A 47 5.66 2.11 -3.31
CA ILE A 47 6.57 2.96 -4.08
C ILE A 47 7.54 3.70 -3.13
N GLY A 48 7.06 4.22 -2.01
CA GLY A 48 7.87 4.88 -0.99
C GLY A 48 8.92 3.95 -0.36
N VAL A 49 8.51 2.73 -0.02
CA VAL A 49 9.39 1.65 0.46
C VAL A 49 10.46 1.35 -0.61
N ILE A 50 10.06 1.07 -1.84
CA ILE A 50 10.99 0.79 -2.95
C ILE A 50 12.02 1.92 -3.09
N ARG A 51 11.58 3.18 -3.09
CA ARG A 51 12.49 4.34 -3.18
C ARG A 51 13.47 4.43 -2.01
N THR A 52 13.01 4.07 -0.81
CA THR A 52 13.80 4.13 0.43
C THR A 52 14.80 2.98 0.54
N PHE A 53 14.44 1.78 0.07
CA PHE A 53 15.29 0.58 0.11
C PHE A 53 16.20 0.44 -1.11
N LEU A 54 15.82 0.99 -2.27
CA LEU A 54 16.60 1.04 -3.50
C LEU A 54 17.08 2.47 -3.84
N PRO A 55 17.69 3.23 -2.92
CA PRO A 55 18.27 4.49 -3.30
C PRO A 55 19.44 4.19 -4.24
N GLN A 56 19.43 4.82 -5.42
CA GLN A 56 20.45 4.70 -6.46
C GLN A 56 21.90 4.78 -5.94
N ASN A 57 22.15 5.46 -4.82
CA ASN A 57 23.46 5.50 -4.16
C ASN A 57 23.84 4.16 -3.51
N LYS A 58 22.91 3.44 -2.88
CA LYS A 58 23.15 2.08 -2.35
C LYS A 58 23.28 1.07 -3.48
N ILE A 59 22.47 1.18 -4.54
CA ILE A 59 22.61 0.33 -5.74
C ILE A 59 23.99 0.55 -6.39
N LYS A 60 24.42 1.81 -6.58
CA LYS A 60 25.76 2.13 -7.10
C LYS A 60 26.88 1.65 -6.18
N LYS A 61 26.73 1.75 -4.85
CA LYS A 61 27.73 1.23 -3.90
C LYS A 61 27.83 -0.29 -3.95
N TRP A 62 26.70 -0.99 -4.05
CA TRP A 62 26.65 -2.45 -4.13
C TRP A 62 27.22 -2.96 -5.46
N MET A 63 26.92 -2.27 -6.56
CA MET A 63 27.48 -2.58 -7.88
C MET A 63 28.96 -2.18 -8.00
N GLY A 64 29.37 -1.07 -7.38
CA GLY A 64 30.75 -0.59 -7.35
C GLY A 64 31.69 -1.42 -6.48
N GLN A 65 31.20 -2.02 -5.38
CA GLN A 65 31.99 -2.95 -4.56
C GLN A 65 32.40 -4.22 -5.32
N ARG A 66 31.59 -4.68 -6.27
CA ARG A 66 32.00 -5.77 -7.17
C ARG A 66 33.17 -5.36 -8.10
N GLY A 67 33.29 -4.09 -8.45
CA GLY A 67 34.43 -3.57 -9.21
C GLY A 67 35.73 -3.57 -8.41
N ILE A 68 35.68 -3.29 -7.10
CA ILE A 68 36.87 -3.32 -6.22
C ILE A 68 37.35 -4.76 -6.01
N ALA A 69 36.43 -5.70 -5.80
CA ALA A 69 36.77 -7.13 -5.79
C ALA A 69 37.42 -7.57 -7.12
N GLY A 70 36.85 -7.14 -8.25
CA GLY A 70 37.44 -7.40 -9.57
C GLY A 70 38.86 -6.84 -9.73
N ASN A 71 39.15 -5.66 -9.18
CA ASN A 71 40.49 -5.07 -9.21
C ASN A 71 41.49 -5.78 -8.27
N PHE A 72 41.01 -6.41 -7.19
CA PHE A 72 41.84 -7.19 -6.28
C PHE A 72 42.16 -8.60 -6.82
N PHE A 73 41.26 -9.19 -7.61
CA PHE A 73 41.53 -10.46 -8.32
C PHE A 73 42.36 -10.27 -9.61
N ALA A 74 42.45 -9.04 -10.12
CA ALA A 74 43.21 -8.70 -11.32
C ALA A 74 44.63 -8.17 -11.03
N SER A 75 44.99 -7.96 -9.75
CA SER A 75 46.33 -7.58 -9.31
C SER A 75 47.03 -8.75 -8.62
#